data_AF-A0A919K619-F1
#
_entry.id   AF-A0A919K619-F1
#
_cell.length_a   1.000
_cell.length_b   1.000
_cell.length_c   1.000
_cell.angle_alpha   90.00
_cell.angle_beta   90.00
_cell.angle_gamma   90.00
#
_symmetry.space_group_name_H-M   'P 1'
#
loop_
_entity.id
_entity.type
_entity.pdbx_description
1 polymer ?
#
loop_
_entity_poly.entity_id
_entity_poly.type
_entity_poly.pdbx_seq_one_letter_code
_entity_poly.pdbx_strand_id
1 'polypeptide(L)'
;MAEPATPTPPNPIELSISEARTRFVQLVRLTSLTRQTTLIVDHGRPIAALVSPDRLTRASPEPRALPGTPATAAGWAKRLEVVREGLQRQHATRLGELTAALDATWRILDSWRPPGSDRSHDALRAVHAELRRHQ
;
A
#
# COMPACT_ATOMS: atom_id res chain seq x y z
N MET A 1 -40.94 -3.48 -31.75
CA MET A 1 -39.84 -4.40 -31.38
C MET A 1 -38.67 -3.52 -30.95
N ALA A 2 -38.46 -3.34 -29.65
CA ALA A 2 -37.37 -2.52 -29.13
C ALA A 2 -36.09 -3.36 -29.11
N GLU A 3 -35.08 -2.92 -29.84
CA GLU A 3 -33.74 -3.50 -29.86
C GLU A 3 -33.05 -3.17 -28.51
N PRO A 4 -32.59 -4.16 -27.72
CA PRO A 4 -31.97 -3.87 -26.43
C PRO A 4 -30.61 -3.20 -26.64
N ALA A 5 -30.46 -2.00 -26.08
CA ALA A 5 -29.23 -1.24 -26.09
C ALA A 5 -28.05 -2.09 -25.58
N THR A 6 -27.03 -2.24 -26.43
CA THR A 6 -25.77 -2.89 -26.07
C THR A 6 -25.09 -2.03 -24.99
N PRO A 7 -24.71 -2.58 -23.82
CA PRO A 7 -24.06 -1.79 -22.78
C PRO A 7 -22.65 -1.39 -23.25
N THR A 8 -22.45 -0.10 -23.49
CA THR A 8 -21.13 0.47 -23.78
C THR A 8 -20.16 0.09 -22.65
N PRO A 9 -19.01 -0.55 -22.92
CA PRO A 9 -18.04 -0.84 -21.88
C PRO A 9 -17.56 0.49 -21.27
N PRO A 10 -17.38 0.57 -19.95
CA PRO A 10 -16.96 1.80 -19.29
C PRO A 10 -15.59 2.22 -19.86
N ASN A 11 -15.50 3.46 -20.34
CA ASN A 11 -14.26 4.00 -20.90
C ASN A 11 -13.13 3.89 -19.86
N PRO A 12 -12.08 3.11 -20.13
CA PRO A 12 -10.94 3.02 -19.22
C PRO A 12 -10.22 4.37 -19.19
N ILE A 13 -9.77 4.77 -17.99
CA ILE A 13 -8.98 5.99 -17.84
C ILE A 13 -7.56 5.67 -18.31
N GLU A 14 -7.09 6.34 -19.35
CA GLU A 14 -5.72 6.21 -19.84
C GLU A 14 -4.79 7.17 -19.09
N LEU A 15 -3.64 6.65 -18.65
CA LEU A 15 -2.60 7.40 -17.96
C LEU A 15 -1.23 7.07 -18.52
N SER A 16 -0.41 8.09 -18.72
CA SER A 16 0.99 7.89 -19.11
C SER A 16 1.77 7.15 -18.02
N ILE A 17 2.82 6.44 -18.41
CA ILE A 17 3.71 5.74 -17.47
C ILE A 17 4.34 6.69 -16.43
N SER A 18 4.67 7.92 -16.81
CA SER A 18 5.24 8.94 -15.91
C SER A 18 4.22 9.38 -14.85
N GLU A 19 2.96 9.56 -15.25
CA GLU A 19 1.88 9.94 -14.36
C GLU A 19 1.47 8.78 -13.45
N ALA A 20 1.38 7.57 -13.99
CA ALA A 20 1.12 6.35 -13.22
C ALA A 20 2.19 6.12 -12.15
N ARG A 21 3.47 6.36 -12.45
CA ARG A 21 4.57 6.25 -11.46
C ARG A 21 4.44 7.27 -10.33
N THR A 22 4.04 8.50 -10.65
CA THR A 22 3.96 9.58 -9.66
C THR A 22 2.75 9.41 -8.73
N ARG A 23 1.61 8.95 -9.27
CA ARG A 23 0.34 8.85 -8.54
C ARG A 23 -0.04 7.40 -8.17
N PHE A 24 0.89 6.46 -8.25
CA PHE A 24 0.60 5.03 -8.16
C PHE A 24 -0.26 4.64 -6.95
N VAL A 25 0.11 5.11 -5.75
CA VAL A 25 -0.61 4.79 -4.51
C VAL A 25 -2.04 5.33 -4.54
N GLN A 26 -2.26 6.54 -5.08
CA GLN A 26 -3.58 7.14 -5.21
C GLN A 26 -4.42 6.37 -6.24
N LEU A 27 -3.81 5.99 -7.36
CA LEU A 27 -4.47 5.24 -8.42
C LEU A 27 -4.92 3.87 -7.93
N VAL A 28 -4.07 3.13 -7.20
CA VAL A 28 -4.44 1.82 -6.61
C VAL A 28 -5.61 1.95 -5.64
N ARG A 29 -5.62 2.99 -4.79
CA ARG A 29 -6.75 3.24 -3.86
C ARG A 29 -8.04 3.56 -4.63
N LEU A 30 -7.93 4.39 -5.66
CA LEU A 30 -9.07 4.76 -6.50
C LEU A 30 -9.61 3.56 -7.30
N THR A 31 -8.75 2.68 -7.82
CA THR A 31 -9.20 1.48 -8.56
C THR A 31 -10.01 0.56 -7.67
N SER A 32 -9.59 0.37 -6.42
CA SER A 32 -10.33 -0.42 -5.44
C SER A 32 -11.69 0.19 -5.10
N LEU A 33 -11.77 1.51 -4.93
CA LEU A 33 -12.99 2.22 -4.55
C LEU A 33 -13.98 2.37 -5.71
N THR A 34 -13.49 2.75 -6.89
CA THR A 34 -14.33 3.10 -8.04
C THR A 34 -14.64 1.92 -8.94
N ARG A 35 -13.91 0.79 -8.76
CA ARG A 35 -13.97 -0.38 -9.65
C ARG A 35 -13.75 -0.03 -11.12
N GLN A 36 -13.11 1.10 -11.41
CA GLN A 36 -12.74 1.53 -12.76
C GLN A 36 -11.42 0.87 -13.15
N THR A 37 -11.27 0.54 -14.42
CA THR A 37 -10.00 0.06 -14.97
C THR A 37 -9.19 1.25 -15.43
N THR A 38 -7.94 1.36 -14.96
CA THR A 38 -7.01 2.40 -15.39
C THR A 38 -5.96 1.77 -16.31
N LEU A 39 -5.91 2.18 -17.57
CA LEU A 39 -4.90 1.74 -18.52
C LEU A 39 -3.65 2.61 -18.36
N ILE A 40 -2.50 1.97 -18.24
CA ILE A 40 -1.20 2.63 -18.25
C ILE A 40 -0.65 2.51 -19.66
N VAL A 41 -0.41 3.65 -20.30
CA VAL A 41 0.11 3.76 -21.66
C VAL A 41 1.55 4.30 -21.64
N ASP A 42 2.35 3.83 -22.59
CA ASP A 42 3.68 4.35 -22.90
C ASP A 42 3.71 4.70 -24.39
N HIS A 43 4.02 5.96 -24.72
CA HIS A 43 3.96 6.48 -26.09
C HIS A 43 2.66 6.14 -26.86
N GLY A 44 1.50 6.22 -26.18
CA GLY A 44 0.20 5.92 -26.77
C GLY A 44 -0.09 4.43 -26.95
N ARG A 45 0.80 3.54 -26.48
CA ARG A 45 0.58 2.08 -26.47
C ARG A 45 0.25 1.61 -25.06
N PRO A 46 -0.84 0.86 -24.85
CA PRO A 46 -1.16 0.29 -23.54
C PRO A 46 -0.11 -0.77 -23.16
N ILE A 47 0.48 -0.61 -21.99
CA ILE A 47 1.52 -1.51 -21.46
C ILE A 47 1.08 -2.24 -20.18
N ALA A 48 0.12 -1.69 -19.44
CA ALA A 48 -0.43 -2.30 -18.23
C ALA A 48 -1.85 -1.81 -17.93
N ALA A 49 -2.56 -2.50 -17.05
CA ALA A 49 -3.86 -2.11 -16.55
C ALA A 49 -3.92 -2.29 -15.03
N LEU A 50 -4.44 -1.29 -14.32
CA LEU A 50 -4.86 -1.42 -12.93
C LEU A 50 -6.34 -1.82 -12.92
N VAL A 51 -6.64 -2.95 -12.30
CA VAL A 51 -7.98 -3.53 -12.27
C VAL A 51 -8.32 -3.86 -10.82
N SER A 52 -9.56 -3.61 -10.40
CA SER A 52 -10.07 -4.04 -9.10
C SER A 52 -10.08 -5.57 -9.00
N PRO A 53 -9.69 -6.17 -7.85
CA PRO A 53 -9.65 -7.62 -7.68
C PRO A 53 -11.01 -8.28 -7.93
N ASP A 54 -12.11 -7.62 -7.58
CA ASP A 54 -13.48 -8.09 -7.82
C ASP A 54 -13.79 -8.31 -9.32
N ARG A 55 -13.14 -7.54 -10.20
CA ARG A 55 -13.30 -7.69 -11.65
C ARG A 55 -12.49 -8.85 -12.23
N LEU A 56 -11.36 -9.21 -11.62
CA LEU A 56 -10.57 -10.36 -12.06
C LEU A 56 -11.35 -11.67 -11.89
N THR A 57 -12.19 -11.78 -10.86
CA THR A 57 -13.01 -12.98 -10.60
C THR A 57 -14.14 -13.15 -11.61
N ARG A 58 -14.66 -12.05 -12.18
CA ARG A 58 -15.79 -12.06 -13.12
C ARG A 58 -15.37 -12.17 -14.59
N ALA A 59 -14.16 -11.73 -14.92
CA ALA A 59 -13.63 -11.68 -16.28
C ALA A 59 -12.57 -12.75 -16.53
N SER A 60 -12.86 -14.02 -16.25
CA SER A 60 -11.95 -15.13 -16.59
C SER A 60 -12.31 -15.76 -17.95
N PRO A 61 -11.87 -15.22 -19.09
CA PRO A 61 -11.48 -16.06 -20.20
C PRO A 61 -10.13 -16.70 -19.88
N GLU A 62 -9.94 -17.94 -20.31
CA GLU A 62 -8.66 -18.67 -20.27
C GLU A 62 -7.47 -17.75 -20.60
N PRO A 63 -6.35 -17.83 -19.85
CA PRO A 63 -5.20 -16.99 -20.10
C PRO A 63 -4.59 -17.35 -21.46
N ARG A 64 -4.91 -16.58 -22.49
CA ARG A 64 -4.20 -16.64 -23.77
C ARG A 64 -2.77 -16.14 -23.52
N ALA A 65 -1.85 -17.08 -23.33
CA ALA A 65 -0.44 -16.80 -23.16
C ALA A 65 0.08 -16.04 -24.39
N LEU A 66 0.30 -14.74 -24.23
CA LEU A 66 1.08 -13.94 -25.18
C LEU A 66 2.51 -14.52 -25.20
N PRO A 67 3.06 -14.91 -26.37
CA PRO A 67 4.41 -15.46 -26.44
C PRO A 67 5.42 -14.34 -26.12
N GLY A 68 5.98 -14.36 -24.91
CA GLY A 68 7.05 -13.43 -24.49
C GLY A 68 7.09 -13.01 -23.01
N THR A 69 6.14 -13.42 -22.17
CA THR A 69 5.93 -12.87 -20.81
C THR A 69 6.59 -13.55 -19.58
N PRO A 70 7.19 -14.76 -19.61
CA PRO A 70 7.59 -15.40 -18.35
C PRO A 70 8.83 -14.78 -17.70
N ALA A 71 9.83 -14.37 -18.49
CA ALA A 71 11.09 -13.81 -17.98
C ALA A 71 10.91 -12.42 -17.35
N THR A 72 10.06 -11.59 -17.94
CA THR A 72 9.72 -10.25 -17.43
C THR A 72 8.90 -10.33 -16.15
N ALA A 73 7.94 -11.24 -16.05
CA ALA A 73 7.13 -11.44 -14.85
C ALA A 73 7.97 -11.89 -13.64
N ALA A 74 8.91 -12.82 -13.84
CA ALA A 74 9.83 -13.26 -12.80
C ALA A 74 10.74 -12.13 -12.28
N GLY A 75 11.21 -11.25 -13.18
CA GLY A 75 12.00 -10.06 -12.82
C GLY A 75 11.22 -9.05 -11.97
N TRP A 76 9.93 -8.86 -12.25
CA TRP A 76 9.06 -7.98 -11.46
C TRP A 76 8.77 -8.53 -10.07
N ALA A 77 8.50 -9.84 -9.94
CA ALA A 77 8.30 -10.48 -8.65
C ALA A 77 9.52 -10.30 -7.72
N LYS A 78 10.72 -10.52 -8.25
CA LYS A 78 11.97 -10.34 -7.49
C LYS A 78 12.18 -8.88 -7.06
N ARG A 79 11.87 -7.91 -7.92
CA ARG A 79 11.98 -6.48 -7.57
C ARG A 79 10.97 -6.08 -6.50
N LEU A 80 9.75 -6.61 -6.56
CA LEU A 80 8.72 -6.35 -5.55
C LEU A 80 9.14 -6.86 -4.17
N GLU A 81 9.76 -8.03 -4.10
CA GLU A 81 10.24 -8.59 -2.82
C GLU A 81 11.36 -7.72 -2.23
N VAL A 82 12.33 -7.29 -3.05
CA VAL A 82 13.40 -6.38 -2.59
C VAL A 82 12.83 -5.07 -2.06
N VAL A 83 11.83 -4.49 -2.75
CA VAL A 83 11.16 -3.26 -2.28
C VAL A 83 10.40 -3.53 -0.98
N ARG A 84 9.70 -4.66 -0.87
CA ARG A 84 8.98 -5.04 0.35
C ARG A 84 9.92 -5.17 1.53
N GLU A 85 11.02 -5.91 1.38
CA GLU A 85 12.03 -6.06 2.42
C GLU A 85 12.67 -4.71 2.80
N GLY A 86 12.94 -3.85 1.80
CA GLY A 86 13.48 -2.51 2.03
C GLY A 86 12.52 -1.65 2.84
N LEU A 87 11.23 -1.66 2.50
CA LEU A 87 10.20 -0.94 3.23
C LEU A 87 10.02 -1.51 4.64
N GLN A 88 9.99 -2.83 4.80
CA GLN A 88 9.90 -3.47 6.12
C GLN A 88 11.08 -3.06 7.02
N ARG A 89 12.30 -3.09 6.49
CA ARG A 89 13.49 -2.62 7.21
C ARG A 89 13.38 -1.16 7.59
N GLN A 90 12.97 -0.29 6.66
CA GLN A 90 12.80 1.14 6.92
C GLN A 90 11.72 1.41 7.99
N HIS A 91 10.61 0.68 7.94
CA HIS A 91 9.54 0.76 8.94
C HIS A 91 10.02 0.32 10.31
N ALA A 92 10.77 -0.79 10.40
CA ALA A 92 11.36 -1.26 11.64
C ALA A 92 12.33 -0.24 12.24
N THR A 93 13.21 0.35 11.41
CA THR A 93 14.13 1.41 11.87
C THR A 93 13.37 2.63 12.41
N ARG A 94 12.38 3.14 11.68
CA ARG A 94 11.58 4.30 12.12
C ARG A 94 10.80 4.02 13.41
N LEU A 95 10.25 2.82 13.56
CA LEU A 95 9.58 2.41 14.80
C LEU A 95 10.58 2.40 15.97
N GLY A 96 11.79 1.87 15.76
CA GLY A 96 12.85 1.89 16.77
C GLY A 96 13.25 3.32 17.18
N GLU A 97 13.41 4.22 16.22
CA GLU A 97 13.72 5.64 16.48
C GLU A 97 12.60 6.33 17.28
N LEU A 98 11.34 6.09 16.92
CA LEU A 98 10.19 6.66 17.62
C LEU A 98 10.08 6.13 19.05
N THR A 99 10.27 4.82 19.25
CA THR A 99 10.28 4.20 20.59
C THR A 99 11.41 4.79 21.44
N ALA A 100 12.61 4.96 20.87
CA ALA A 100 13.74 5.56 21.57
C ALA A 100 13.48 7.02 21.98
N ALA A 101 12.82 7.80 21.12
CA ALA A 101 12.42 9.17 21.42
C ALA A 101 11.35 9.22 22.54
N LEU A 102 10.39 8.29 22.53
CA LEU A 102 9.39 8.15 23.60
C LEU A 102 10.07 7.78 24.93
N ASP A 103 11.01 6.84 24.93
CA ASP A 103 11.77 6.47 26.14
C ASP A 103 12.61 7.62 26.69
N ALA A 104 13.22 8.42 25.81
CA ALA A 104 13.95 9.62 26.22
C ALA A 104 13.00 10.65 26.86
N THR A 105 11.81 10.83 26.30
CA THR A 105 10.79 11.75 26.83
C THR A 105 10.31 11.28 28.21
N TRP A 106 10.08 9.98 28.39
CA TRP A 106 9.69 9.43 29.69
C TRP A 106 10.77 9.64 30.76
N ARG A 107 12.05 9.50 30.42
CA ARG A 107 13.15 9.81 31.35
C ARG A 107 13.15 11.26 31.81
N ILE A 108 12.82 12.20 30.92
CA ILE A 108 12.69 13.63 31.28
C ILE A 108 11.49 13.83 32.20
N LEU A 109 10.34 13.24 31.88
CA LEU A 109 9.13 13.32 32.71
C LEU A 109 9.34 12.73 34.11
N ASP A 110 10.03 11.60 34.21
CA ASP A 110 10.35 10.95 35.49
C ASP A 110 11.26 11.81 36.38
N SER A 111 12.10 12.65 35.78
CA SER A 111 12.93 13.60 36.53
C SER A 111 12.10 14.69 37.23
N TRP A 112 10.92 15.02 36.70
CA TRP A 112 10.02 16.02 37.27
C TRP A 112 8.92 15.40 38.15
N ARG A 113 8.52 14.16 37.88
CA ARG A 113 7.50 13.43 38.64
C ARG A 113 7.95 12.01 38.96
N PRO A 114 8.57 11.80 40.15
CA PRO A 114 8.90 10.49 40.65
C PRO A 114 7.66 9.57 40.71
N PRO A 115 7.84 8.24 40.60
CA PRO A 115 6.74 7.29 40.72
C PRO A 115 5.97 7.44 42.04
N GLY A 116 4.65 7.32 41.98
CA GLY A 116 3.76 7.51 43.15
C GLY A 116 3.35 8.96 43.43
N SER A 117 3.92 9.94 42.71
CA SER A 117 3.53 11.35 42.85
C SER A 117 2.15 11.66 42.26
N ASP A 118 1.73 10.89 41.25
CA ASP A 118 0.46 11.08 40.55
C ASP A 118 -0.02 9.76 39.93
N ARG A 119 -1.21 9.31 40.35
CA ARG A 119 -1.83 8.06 39.87
C ARG A 119 -2.09 8.06 38.36
N SER A 120 -2.40 9.22 37.76
CA SER A 120 -2.65 9.31 36.32
C SER A 120 -1.35 9.11 35.51
N HIS A 121 -0.23 9.66 35.99
CA HIS A 121 1.09 9.42 35.42
C HIS A 121 1.56 7.98 35.63
N ASP A 122 1.28 7.38 36.79
CA ASP A 122 1.60 5.97 37.05
C ASP A 122 0.84 5.03 36.09
N ALA A 123 -0.42 5.32 35.80
CA ALA A 123 -1.21 4.56 34.82
C ALA A 123 -0.62 4.67 33.41
N LEU A 124 -0.21 5.88 32.98
CA LEU A 124 0.47 6.09 31.70
C LEU A 124 1.83 5.37 31.61
N ARG A 125 2.60 5.33 32.71
CA ARG A 125 3.84 4.53 32.79
C ARG A 125 3.56 3.04 32.62
N ALA A 126 2.48 2.53 33.21
CA ALA A 126 2.11 1.13 33.07
C ALA A 126 1.80 0.76 31.61
N VAL A 127 1.03 1.61 30.90
CA VAL A 127 0.74 1.43 29.47
C VAL A 127 2.01 1.49 28.62
N HIS A 128 2.92 2.43 28.89
CA HIS A 128 4.20 2.51 28.18
C HIS A 128 5.08 1.27 28.42
N ALA A 129 5.09 0.74 29.65
CA ALA A 129 5.78 -0.51 29.95
C ALA A 129 5.16 -1.72 29.24
N GLU A 130 3.84 -1.74 29.09
CA GLU A 130 3.14 -2.77 28.32
C GLU A 130 3.45 -2.68 26.82
N LEU A 131 3.47 -1.47 26.25
CA LEU A 131 3.87 -1.23 24.86
C LEU A 131 5.28 -1.77 24.56
N ARG A 132 6.24 -1.57 25.48
CA ARG A 132 7.60 -2.12 25.35
C ARG A 132 7.68 -3.64 25.42
N ARG A 133 6.71 -4.31 26.05
CA ARG A 133 6.66 -5.79 26.12
C ARG A 133 6.10 -6.42 24.85
N HIS A 134 5.37 -5.64 24.04
CA HIS A 134 4.74 -6.09 22.80
C HIS A 134 5.47 -5.65 21.52
N GLN A 135 6.66 -5.04 21.67
CA GLN A 135 7.64 -4.85 20.59
C GLN A 135 8.63 -6.02 20.56
#